data_AF-A0A3M4YHP3-F1
#
_entry.id   AF-A0A3M4YHP3-F1
#
_cell.length_a   1.000
_cell.length_b   1.000
_cell.length_c   1.000
_cell.angle_alpha   90.00
_cell.angle_beta   90.00
_cell.angle_gamma   90.00
#
_symmetry.space_group_name_H-M   'P 1'
#
loop_
_entity.id
_entity.type
_entity.pdbx_description
1 polymer ?
#
loop_
_entity_poly.entity_id
_entity_poly.type
_entity_poly.pdbx_seq_one_letter_code
_entity_poly.pdbx_strand_id
1 'polypeptide(L)'
;MRSLSPLARRRLERFRSNRRGWWSLWLFCGLFALTLGGELIANDKPLLVSYQHSLYFPVFKRYTEQQFGGELPFQPDYRSDYVRTLISKGDGWMLFPPIPFSDDTPNYDLTTPA
;
A
#
# COMPACT_ATOMS: atom_id res chain seq x y z
N MET A 1 -23.92 1.46 -27.84
CA MET A 1 -23.34 0.33 -27.08
C MET A 1 -22.69 -0.63 -28.06
N ARG A 2 -21.36 -0.83 -28.00
CA ARG A 2 -20.69 -1.77 -28.90
C ARG A 2 -21.10 -3.20 -28.53
N SER A 3 -21.89 -3.85 -29.38
CA SER A 3 -22.21 -5.27 -29.23
C SER A 3 -20.98 -6.11 -29.59
N LEU A 4 -20.71 -7.15 -28.81
CA LEU A 4 -19.66 -8.12 -29.12
C LEU A 4 -19.97 -8.78 -30.46
N SER A 5 -18.95 -8.95 -31.32
CA SER A 5 -19.13 -9.69 -32.57
C SER A 5 -19.64 -11.11 -32.28
N PRO A 6 -20.43 -11.73 -33.17
CA PRO A 6 -20.97 -13.08 -32.96
C PRO A 6 -19.87 -14.11 -32.65
N LEU A 7 -18.68 -13.93 -33.24
CA LEU A 7 -17.52 -14.79 -33.02
C LEU A 7 -16.88 -14.59 -31.64
N ALA A 8 -16.79 -13.34 -31.16
CA ALA A 8 -16.32 -13.04 -29.81
C ALA A 8 -17.30 -13.59 -28.75
N ARG A 9 -18.60 -13.50 -29.00
CA ARG A 9 -19.64 -14.04 -28.10
C ARG A 9 -19.53 -15.56 -27.95
N ARG A 10 -19.39 -16.30 -29.06
CA ARG A 10 -19.17 -17.76 -29.04
C ARG A 10 -17.89 -18.17 -28.32
N ARG A 11 -16.81 -17.39 -28.46
CA ARG A 11 -15.54 -17.63 -27.73
C ARG A 11 -15.72 -17.42 -26.22
N LEU A 12 -16.44 -16.37 -25.81
CA LEU A 12 -16.71 -16.10 -24.41
C LEU A 12 -17.59 -17.19 -23.77
N GLU A 13 -18.60 -17.68 -24.50
CA GLU A 13 -19.45 -18.78 -24.05
C GLU A 13 -18.65 -20.08 -23.89
N ARG A 14 -17.75 -20.41 -24.84
CA ARG A 14 -16.83 -21.55 -24.72
C ARG A 14 -15.81 -21.38 -23.57
N PHE A 15 -15.37 -20.16 -23.31
CA PHE A 15 -14.48 -19.89 -22.19
C PHE A 15 -15.18 -20.07 -20.85
N ARG A 16 -16.42 -19.55 -20.72
CA ARG A 16 -17.25 -19.70 -19.51
C ARG A 16 -17.67 -21.15 -19.24
N SER A 17 -17.85 -21.98 -20.27
CA SER A 17 -18.14 -23.40 -20.08
C SER A 17 -16.95 -24.20 -19.54
N ASN A 18 -15.72 -23.72 -19.71
CA ASN A 18 -14.54 -24.28 -19.08
C ASN A 18 -14.43 -23.81 -17.62
N ARG A 19 -14.95 -24.63 -16.69
CA ARG A 19 -14.96 -24.33 -15.25
C ARG A 19 -13.57 -23.98 -14.71
N ARG A 20 -12.51 -24.69 -15.14
CA ARG A 20 -11.14 -24.43 -14.68
C ARG A 20 -10.64 -23.07 -15.18
N GLY A 21 -10.83 -22.79 -16.47
CA GLY A 21 -10.45 -21.50 -17.07
C GLY A 21 -11.18 -20.31 -16.42
N TRP A 22 -12.45 -20.49 -16.08
CA TRP A 22 -13.23 -19.46 -15.40
C TRP A 22 -12.73 -19.17 -13.98
N TRP A 23 -12.46 -20.21 -13.18
CA TRP A 23 -11.88 -20.04 -11.84
C TRP A 23 -10.47 -19.45 -11.88
N SER A 24 -9.62 -19.89 -12.82
CA SER A 24 -8.29 -19.32 -13.01
C SER A 24 -8.33 -17.84 -13.39
N LEU A 25 -9.31 -17.42 -14.21
CA LEU A 25 -9.49 -16.00 -14.51
C LEU A 25 -9.83 -15.20 -13.25
N TRP A 26 -10.76 -15.68 -12.43
CA TRP A 26 -11.11 -14.99 -11.18
C TRP A 26 -9.94 -14.94 -10.19
N LEU A 27 -9.20 -16.04 -10.05
CA LEU A 27 -8.00 -16.08 -9.21
C LEU A 27 -6.96 -15.08 -9.72
N PHE A 28 -6.70 -15.08 -11.03
CA PHE A 28 -5.79 -14.14 -11.66
C PHE A 28 -6.23 -12.69 -11.47
N CYS A 29 -7.50 -12.37 -11.72
CA CYS A 29 -8.05 -11.03 -11.50
C CYS A 29 -7.96 -10.61 -10.03
N GLY A 30 -8.21 -11.51 -9.09
CA GLY A 30 -8.07 -11.25 -7.66
C GLY A 30 -6.62 -10.96 -7.27
N LEU A 31 -5.68 -11.82 -7.67
CA LEU A 31 -4.25 -11.60 -7.44
C LEU A 31 -3.76 -10.31 -8.12
N PHE A 32 -4.16 -10.07 -9.35
CA PHE A 32 -3.81 -8.87 -10.10
C PHE A 32 -4.34 -7.60 -9.41
N ALA A 33 -5.60 -7.59 -8.98
CA ALA A 33 -6.16 -6.47 -8.21
C ALA A 33 -5.41 -6.25 -6.88
N LEU A 34 -5.03 -7.32 -6.18
CA LEU A 34 -4.20 -7.24 -4.97
C LEU A 34 -2.82 -6.64 -5.26
N THR A 35 -2.19 -6.99 -6.40
CA THR A 35 -0.90 -6.39 -6.78
C THR A 35 -0.99 -4.91 -7.11
N LEU A 36 -2.09 -4.45 -7.73
CA LEU A 36 -2.32 -3.02 -7.96
C LEU A 36 -2.49 -2.23 -6.66
N GLY A 37 -3.08 -2.86 -5.63
CA GLY A 37 -3.17 -2.34 -4.27
C GLY A 37 -2.01 -2.74 -3.37
N GLY A 38 -0.87 -3.17 -3.93
CA GLY A 38 0.26 -3.71 -3.18
C GLY A 38 0.77 -2.73 -2.12
N GLU A 39 0.87 -1.45 -2.47
CA GLU A 39 1.26 -0.36 -1.56
C GLU A 39 0.29 -0.15 -0.38
N LEU A 40 -0.94 -0.69 -0.43
CA LEU A 40 -1.88 -0.66 0.70
C LEU A 40 -1.71 -1.86 1.64
N ILE A 41 -1.03 -2.91 1.17
CA ILE A 41 -0.85 -4.18 1.89
C ILE A 41 0.57 -4.27 2.46
N ALA A 42 1.56 -3.84 1.68
CA ALA A 42 2.98 -3.85 2.00
C ALA A 42 3.58 -2.47 1.70
N ASN A 43 3.95 -1.72 2.73
CA ASN A 43 4.53 -0.40 2.59
C ASN A 43 5.33 -0.02 3.84
N ASP A 44 6.42 0.73 3.65
CA ASP A 44 7.20 1.34 4.74
C ASP A 44 6.47 2.54 5.37
N LYS A 45 5.50 3.12 4.63
CA LYS A 45 4.71 4.27 5.08
C LYS A 45 3.36 3.85 5.68
N PRO A 46 2.87 4.59 6.67
CA PRO A 46 1.51 4.40 7.16
C PRO A 46 0.47 4.83 6.12
N LEU A 47 -0.66 4.12 6.13
CA LEU A 47 -1.84 4.45 5.32
C LEU A 47 -2.44 5.80 5.73
N LEU A 48 -2.46 6.04 7.05
CA LEU A 48 -3.06 7.21 7.66
C LEU A 48 -2.25 7.64 8.87
N VAL A 49 -2.08 8.94 9.03
CA VAL A 49 -1.44 9.58 10.19
C VAL A 49 -2.35 10.67 10.70
N SER A 50 -2.68 10.63 11.98
CA SER A 50 -3.32 11.73 12.69
C SER A 50 -2.24 12.53 13.42
N TYR A 51 -2.26 13.86 13.26
CA TYR A 51 -1.36 14.76 13.97
C TYR A 51 -2.05 16.11 14.16
N GLN A 52 -2.11 16.61 15.41
CA GLN A 52 -2.74 17.90 15.77
C GLN A 52 -4.13 18.10 15.12
N HIS A 53 -5.04 17.13 15.28
CA HIS A 53 -6.41 17.16 14.73
C HIS A 53 -6.52 17.14 13.20
N SER A 54 -5.40 16.95 12.48
CA SER A 54 -5.37 16.81 11.03
C SER A 54 -5.05 15.37 10.62
N LEU A 55 -5.66 14.92 9.53
CA LEU A 55 -5.42 13.61 8.94
C LEU A 55 -4.55 13.73 7.69
N TYR A 56 -3.51 12.93 7.63
CA TYR A 56 -2.53 12.86 6.56
C TYR A 56 -2.54 11.45 5.97
N PHE A 57 -2.35 11.33 4.67
CA PHE A 57 -2.36 10.04 3.96
C PHE A 57 -1.01 9.79 3.26
N PRO A 58 0.05 9.38 4.00
CA PRO A 58 1.41 9.27 3.45
C PRO A 58 1.55 8.28 2.29
N VAL A 59 0.64 7.31 2.19
CA VAL A 59 0.59 6.37 1.06
C VAL A 59 0.25 7.03 -0.28
N PHE A 60 -0.55 8.11 -0.28
CA PHE A 60 -0.94 8.82 -1.51
C PHE A 60 -0.14 10.11 -1.74
N LYS A 61 0.39 10.71 -0.68
CA LYS A 61 1.09 12.00 -0.75
C LYS A 61 2.34 11.97 0.11
N ARG A 62 3.43 12.49 -0.45
CA ARG A 62 4.67 12.70 0.29
C ARG A 62 4.53 13.88 1.24
N TYR A 63 4.79 13.64 2.51
CA TYR A 63 4.88 14.66 3.56
C TYR A 63 6.32 14.72 4.09
N THR A 64 6.76 15.90 4.51
CA THR A 64 8.08 16.10 5.12
C THR A 64 8.00 16.05 6.64
N GLU A 65 9.12 15.76 7.28
CA GLU A 65 9.19 15.69 8.75
C GLU A 65 8.84 17.03 9.41
N GLN A 66 9.21 18.15 8.78
CA GLN A 66 8.83 19.50 9.21
C GLN A 66 7.31 19.70 9.36
N GLN A 67 6.50 19.00 8.57
CA GLN A 67 5.03 19.10 8.68
C GLN A 67 4.50 18.47 9.97
N PHE A 68 5.28 17.58 10.58
CA PHE A 68 4.98 16.95 11.86
C PHE A 68 5.76 17.59 13.02
N GLY A 69 6.40 18.74 12.79
CA GLY A 69 7.15 19.47 13.83
C GLY A 69 8.59 19.01 14.03
N GLY A 70 9.15 18.22 13.11
CA GLY A 70 10.58 17.91 13.10
C GLY A 70 11.41 18.92 12.31
N GLU A 71 12.69 18.63 12.11
CA GLU A 71 13.65 19.60 11.56
C GLU A 71 14.00 19.31 10.10
N LEU A 72 13.83 18.07 9.66
CA LEU A 72 14.35 17.57 8.39
C LEU A 72 13.43 17.88 7.20
N PRO A 73 13.95 18.38 6.07
CA PRO A 73 13.16 18.73 4.89
C PRO A 73 12.82 17.52 4.00
N PHE A 74 13.12 16.30 4.43
CA PHE A 74 12.82 15.06 3.71
C PHE A 74 11.69 14.27 4.36
N GLN A 75 11.33 13.13 3.74
CA GLN A 75 10.24 12.29 4.20
C GLN A 75 10.64 11.61 5.51
N PRO A 76 9.81 11.67 6.56
CA PRO A 76 10.14 11.08 7.84
C PRO A 76 10.18 9.55 7.74
N ASP A 77 11.12 8.94 8.45
CA ASP A 77 11.08 7.50 8.71
C ASP A 77 10.02 7.23 9.79
N TYR A 78 8.80 6.93 9.35
CA TYR A 78 7.65 6.66 10.22
C TYR A 78 7.84 5.45 11.15
N ARG A 79 8.81 4.58 10.88
CA ARG A 79 9.12 3.43 11.71
C ARG A 79 10.04 3.78 12.86
N SER A 80 10.88 4.80 12.70
CA SER A 80 11.81 5.27 13.73
C SER A 80 11.07 5.68 15.02
N ASP A 81 11.71 5.39 16.17
CA ASP A 81 11.19 5.79 17.48
C ASP A 81 11.06 7.32 17.60
N TYR A 82 11.94 8.06 16.91
CA TYR A 82 11.91 9.52 16.88
C TYR A 82 10.63 10.05 16.23
N VAL A 83 10.25 9.57 15.03
CA VAL A 83 9.00 10.03 14.38
C VAL A 83 7.77 9.54 15.15
N ARG A 84 7.81 8.32 15.69
CA ARG A 84 6.72 7.80 16.55
C ARG A 84 6.47 8.68 17.76
N THR A 85 7.54 9.08 18.44
CA THR A 85 7.44 9.99 19.59
C THR A 85 7.02 11.40 19.18
N LEU A 86 7.48 11.90 18.04
CA LEU A 86 7.07 13.20 17.48
C LEU A 86 5.55 13.24 17.22
N ILE A 87 5.02 12.21 16.53
CA ILE A 87 3.58 12.10 16.27
C ILE A 87 2.78 11.94 17.56
N SER A 88 3.25 11.10 18.50
CA SER A 88 2.59 10.88 19.78
C SER A 88 2.56 12.15 20.65
N LYS A 89 3.61 12.99 20.60
CA LYS A 89 3.65 14.30 21.30
C LYS A 89 2.57 15.26 20.80
N GLY A 90 2.17 15.15 19.54
CA GLY A 90 1.08 15.92 18.95
C GLY A 90 -0.31 15.29 19.13
N ASP A 91 -0.46 14.37 20.09
CA ASP A 91 -1.66 13.55 20.34
C ASP A 91 -2.12 12.80 19.08
N GLY A 92 -1.13 12.36 18.30
CA GLY A 92 -1.32 11.72 17.01
C GLY A 92 -1.16 10.21 17.06
N TRP A 93 -1.61 9.55 16.00
CA TRP A 93 -1.47 8.10 15.81
C TRP A 93 -1.20 7.77 14.34
N MET A 94 -0.71 6.57 14.09
CA MET A 94 -0.39 6.09 12.74
C MET A 94 -1.01 4.73 12.52
N LEU A 95 -1.64 4.53 11.36
CA LEU A 95 -2.16 3.24 10.91
C LEU A 95 -1.29 2.72 9.78
N PHE A 96 -0.58 1.64 10.06
CA PHE A 96 0.25 0.96 9.09
C PHE A 96 -0.53 -0.10 8.30
N PRO A 97 -0.08 -0.43 7.08
CA PRO A 97 -0.58 -1.60 6.39
C PRO A 97 -0.21 -2.89 7.14
N PRO A 98 -0.85 -4.04 6.82
CA PRO A 98 -0.56 -5.32 7.47
C PRO A 98 0.91 -5.73 7.43
N ILE A 99 1.61 -5.39 6.34
CA ILE A 99 3.04 -5.61 6.19
C ILE A 99 3.72 -4.23 6.19
N PRO A 100 4.30 -3.76 7.31
CA PRO A 100 4.86 -2.42 7.42
C PRO A 100 6.27 -2.29 6.79
N PHE A 101 6.55 -3.05 5.74
CA PHE A 101 7.84 -3.12 5.06
C PHE A 101 7.65 -2.99 3.55
N SER A 102 8.54 -2.23 2.92
CA SER A 102 8.73 -2.11 1.47
C SER A 102 9.95 -2.94 1.05
N ASP A 103 10.14 -3.13 -0.25
CA ASP A 103 11.28 -3.85 -0.83
C ASP A 103 12.64 -3.17 -0.58
N ASP A 104 12.62 -1.86 -0.34
CA ASP A 104 13.77 -1.01 -0.07
C ASP A 104 13.93 -0.62 1.42
N THR A 105 13.14 -1.20 2.33
CA THR A 105 13.21 -0.87 3.77
C THR A 105 14.54 -1.33 4.39
N PRO A 106 15.36 -0.42 4.95
CA PRO A 106 16.61 -0.79 5.60
C PRO A 106 16.36 -1.64 6.86
N ASN A 107 17.19 -2.67 7.06
CA ASN A 107 17.18 -3.46 8.29
C ASN A 107 18.20 -2.91 9.29
N TYR A 108 17.72 -2.18 10.30
CA TYR A 108 18.54 -1.62 11.37
C TYR A 108 18.87 -2.62 12.49
N ASP A 109 18.25 -3.80 12.50
CA ASP A 109 18.39 -4.81 13.56
C ASP A 109 19.52 -5.82 13.29
N LEU A 110 20.39 -5.54 12.32
CA LEU A 110 21.50 -6.41 11.96
C LEU A 110 22.61 -6.35 13.01
N THR A 111 22.83 -7.45 13.73
CA THR A 111 23.99 -7.62 14.63
C THR A 111 25.30 -7.97 13.91
N THR A 112 25.21 -8.32 12.62
CA THR A 112 26.34 -8.64 11.74
C THR A 112 26.14 -7.97 10.39
N PRO A 113 27.21 -7.61 9.66
CA PRO A 113 27.08 -7.11 8.30
C PRO A 113 26.34 -8.14 7.42
N ALA A 114 25.49 -7.63 6.52
CA ALA A 114 24.73 -8.42 5.55
C ALA A 114 25.59 -8.92 4.40
#